data_AF-A0A3S0CR62-F1
#
_entry.id   AF-A0A3S0CR62-F1
#
_cell.length_a   1.000
_cell.length_b   1.000
_cell.length_c   1.000
_cell.angle_alpha   90.00
_cell.angle_beta   90.00
_cell.angle_gamma   90.00
#
_symmetry.space_group_name_H-M   'P 1'
#
loop_
_entity.id
_entity.type
_entity.pdbx_description
1 polymer ?
#
loop_
_entity_poly.entity_id
_entity_poly.type
_entity_poly.pdbx_seq_one_letter_code
_entity_poly.pdbx_strand_id
1 'polypeptide(L)'
;MRFLSFFAPRQTAARAQGSPAPAQQPAFASHPSVDPGLAASSVDELLAAHAALLSRIKLCYGTDRATFEADLLGPIRNFADFVNLLPATADNYFSEVGGLFRLGLEVGFFALQGTDGHIVSGRSTISTRRHLEPRWRQATFLAGLCSEMHRTLSHVVVTDERGNEWPAYLSPLSRWLSQQRSPRFFIRWLAGAQEARALGLFALRHVVTDQTMQHLATGNTVVVPQFLACLAGMPLYREQSILVELVKRATALVIDRDLIANANRYGRPILGAHLERYLLDAMRRLVTTHTAWAPNQDKSRVWYGKDGLFIVWPNAAAEIRKLLEEDELPGIPKAPETILEILLSAGVLEPRSAGEALWNIAPPPGKTTIEAVKLAAPEILLSAHLDPVPPLPTALVARAAAPTAPMAPPATPTTTTPAAPATPAQPPAPVQAPPQVPSEAPAQGEQLELDVGLSAQQPEPVDPASNATAPGIPVFKLEAPMRLNPRVRDALALAIDSMNGDARAAIAVTVPAGVFVPLDHFKRSNVDLPVVLRALAEAGMAVARKASRVDTVQHELAGAPVLGFVLKPQFVRGLDPADFATLQEDGHAGA
;
A
#
# COMPACT_ATOMS: atom_id res chain seq x y z
N MET A 1 80.31 29.65 26.54
CA MET A 1 80.91 29.15 25.26
C MET A 1 79.75 29.08 24.25
N ARG A 2 79.73 29.85 23.15
CA ARG A 2 80.42 29.62 21.85
C ARG A 2 79.97 28.28 21.22
N PHE A 3 79.43 28.15 19.99
CA PHE A 3 79.05 29.02 18.84
C PHE A 3 77.71 28.44 18.26
N LEU A 4 76.71 29.16 17.74
CA LEU A 4 76.60 29.97 16.51
C LEU A 4 76.80 29.24 15.16
N SER A 5 75.67 28.93 14.50
CA SER A 5 75.40 29.07 13.04
C SER A 5 76.17 28.14 12.04
N PHE A 6 75.87 28.00 10.73
CA PHE A 6 75.19 28.88 9.75
C PHE A 6 74.74 28.14 8.46
N PHE A 7 73.86 28.82 7.69
CA PHE A 7 73.68 28.82 6.22
C PHE A 7 73.43 27.56 5.36
N ALA A 8 72.33 27.64 4.60
CA ALA A 8 72.17 27.02 3.28
C ALA A 8 72.84 27.85 2.17
N PRO A 9 72.99 27.29 0.96
CA PRO A 9 72.68 28.09 -0.24
C PRO A 9 71.79 27.34 -1.26
N ARG A 10 71.05 28.13 -2.05
CA ARG A 10 70.41 27.70 -3.31
C ARG A 10 71.44 27.75 -4.45
N GLN A 11 71.34 26.86 -5.44
CA GLN A 11 71.48 27.27 -6.85
C GLN A 11 70.84 26.32 -7.88
N THR A 12 70.50 26.95 -8.98
CA THR A 12 69.73 26.63 -10.18
C THR A 12 70.12 25.40 -11.03
N ALA A 13 69.09 24.66 -11.45
CA ALA A 13 68.78 24.19 -12.81
C ALA A 13 69.87 23.60 -13.75
N ALA A 14 69.63 22.35 -14.17
CA ALA A 14 69.96 21.85 -15.51
C ALA A 14 68.82 20.92 -16.01
N ARG A 15 68.51 20.98 -17.32
CA ARG A 15 67.35 20.32 -17.95
C ARG A 15 67.83 19.23 -18.92
N ALA A 16 67.46 17.98 -18.67
CA ALA A 16 67.60 16.89 -19.63
C ALA A 16 66.30 16.05 -19.62
N GLN A 17 65.78 15.71 -20.80
CA GLN A 17 64.50 15.03 -20.96
C GLN A 17 64.70 13.51 -21.08
N GLY A 18 63.82 12.73 -20.43
CA GLY A 18 63.75 11.27 -20.54
C GLY A 18 62.73 10.71 -19.55
N SER A 19 61.62 10.19 -20.06
CA SER A 19 60.49 9.62 -19.30
C SER A 19 59.86 8.49 -20.15
N PRO A 20 59.06 7.55 -19.61
CA PRO A 20 58.52 7.49 -18.24
C PRO A 20 58.53 6.11 -17.53
N ALA A 21 58.45 6.15 -16.18
CA ALA A 21 57.84 5.15 -15.26
C ALA A 21 58.42 3.69 -15.22
N PRO A 22 58.30 2.99 -14.06
CA PRO A 22 57.00 2.52 -13.58
C PRO A 22 56.57 3.02 -12.19
N ALA A 23 55.25 2.97 -12.00
CA ALA A 23 54.45 3.15 -10.79
C ALA A 23 55.18 3.21 -9.42
N GLN A 24 55.05 4.36 -8.75
CA GLN A 24 55.06 4.40 -7.29
C GLN A 24 53.87 3.60 -6.77
N GLN A 25 54.14 2.60 -5.94
CA GLN A 25 53.10 1.90 -5.19
C GLN A 25 52.40 2.92 -4.27
N PRO A 26 51.06 2.99 -4.25
CA PRO A 26 50.37 3.78 -3.25
C PRO A 26 50.71 3.20 -1.88
N ALA A 27 51.20 4.06 -0.98
CA ALA A 27 51.39 3.67 0.42
C ALA A 27 50.07 3.10 0.94
N PHE A 28 50.11 1.90 1.53
CA PHE A 28 48.95 1.30 2.16
C PHE A 28 48.38 2.31 3.16
N ALA A 29 47.19 2.84 2.85
CA ALA A 29 46.47 3.70 3.76
C ALA A 29 46.16 2.87 5.00
N SER A 30 46.89 3.14 6.08
CA SER A 30 46.63 2.54 7.38
C SER A 30 45.21 2.95 7.78
N HIS A 31 44.25 2.06 7.60
CA HIS A 31 42.90 2.25 8.12
C HIS A 31 43.02 2.60 9.61
N PRO A 32 42.54 3.78 10.06
CA PRO A 32 42.55 4.09 11.47
C PRO A 32 41.72 3.02 12.18
N SER A 33 42.32 2.32 13.14
CA SER A 33 41.71 1.16 13.82
C SER A 33 40.62 1.55 14.83
N VAL A 34 40.08 2.76 14.69
CA VAL A 34 39.04 3.37 15.50
C VAL A 34 38.09 4.04 14.51
N ASP A 35 36.81 3.73 14.59
CA ASP A 35 35.76 4.45 13.87
C ASP A 35 35.92 5.96 14.13
N PRO A 36 36.05 6.82 13.11
CA PRO A 36 36.20 8.26 13.33
C PRO A 36 34.93 8.92 13.92
N GLY A 37 33.78 8.25 13.90
CA GLY A 37 32.49 8.80 14.29
C GLY A 37 31.95 9.80 13.28
N LEU A 38 30.64 10.07 13.37
CA LEU A 38 29.96 11.04 12.52
C LEU A 38 30.07 12.43 13.14
N ALA A 39 30.57 13.40 12.37
CA ALA A 39 30.53 14.80 12.76
C ALA A 39 29.08 15.31 12.67
N ALA A 40 28.60 15.96 13.73
CA ALA A 40 27.26 16.56 13.75
C ALA A 40 27.21 17.77 12.83
N SER A 41 26.10 17.93 12.10
CA SER A 41 25.84 19.10 11.25
C SER A 41 24.75 19.99 11.85
N SER A 42 24.78 21.27 11.55
CA SER A 42 23.72 22.21 11.93
C SER A 42 22.45 21.99 11.11
N VAL A 43 21.29 22.36 11.68
CA VAL A 43 20.00 22.26 10.98
C VAL A 43 20.00 23.06 9.67
N ASP A 44 20.67 24.21 9.62
CA ASP A 44 20.73 25.04 8.41
C ASP A 44 21.60 24.43 7.29
N GLU A 45 22.71 23.76 7.62
CA GLU A 45 23.49 22.98 6.67
C GLU A 45 22.71 21.77 6.13
N LEU A 46 22.01 21.05 7.00
CA LEU A 46 21.14 19.92 6.62
C LEU A 46 20.05 20.36 5.64
N LEU A 47 19.43 21.51 5.88
CA LEU A 47 18.46 22.09 4.94
C LEU A 47 19.10 22.57 3.64
N ALA A 48 20.27 23.22 3.70
CA ALA A 48 20.97 23.71 2.53
C ALA A 48 21.35 22.56 1.59
N ALA A 49 21.82 21.44 2.13
CA ALA A 49 22.12 20.21 1.37
C ALA A 49 20.88 19.65 0.63
N HIS A 50 19.68 19.89 1.16
CA HIS A 50 18.40 19.40 0.61
C HIS A 50 17.57 20.50 -0.08
N ALA A 51 18.13 21.69 -0.33
CA ALA A 51 17.40 22.87 -0.82
C ALA A 51 16.61 22.63 -2.12
N ALA A 52 17.12 21.79 -3.02
CA ALA A 52 16.42 21.42 -4.26
C ALA A 52 15.14 20.61 -4.00
N LEU A 53 15.18 19.68 -3.04
CA LEU A 53 14.00 18.90 -2.63
C LEU A 53 13.01 19.78 -1.85
N LEU A 54 13.48 20.62 -0.94
CA LEU A 54 12.64 21.57 -0.20
C LEU A 54 11.91 22.55 -1.13
N SER A 55 12.58 22.99 -2.21
CA SER A 55 11.95 23.83 -3.25
C SER A 55 10.83 23.09 -3.98
N ARG A 56 11.03 21.80 -4.30
CA ARG A 56 9.98 20.95 -4.91
C ARG A 56 8.82 20.68 -3.95
N ILE A 57 9.09 20.45 -2.66
CA ILE A 57 8.05 20.31 -1.62
C ILE A 57 7.22 21.59 -1.53
N LYS A 58 7.87 22.77 -1.51
CA LYS A 58 7.17 24.06 -1.48
C LYS A 58 6.25 24.26 -2.69
N LEU A 59 6.74 23.94 -3.90
CA LEU A 59 5.94 24.02 -5.13
C LEU A 59 4.73 23.06 -5.10
N CYS A 60 4.92 21.83 -4.60
CA CYS A 60 3.87 20.82 -4.47
C CYS A 60 2.84 21.14 -3.35
N TYR A 61 3.27 21.80 -2.28
CA TYR A 61 2.35 22.24 -1.21
C TYR A 61 1.45 23.40 -1.68
N GLY A 62 1.93 24.25 -2.57
CA GLY A 62 1.10 25.21 -3.32
C GLY A 62 0.63 26.44 -2.53
N THR A 63 1.20 26.71 -1.35
CA THR A 63 0.85 27.87 -0.52
C THR A 63 1.83 29.03 -0.66
N ASP A 64 1.50 30.18 -0.07
CA ASP A 64 2.46 31.26 0.11
C ASP A 64 3.63 30.85 1.04
N ARG A 65 4.64 31.72 1.09
CA ARG A 65 5.88 31.49 1.85
C ARG A 65 5.66 31.40 3.35
N ALA A 66 4.84 32.28 3.94
CA ALA A 66 4.65 32.31 5.39
C ALA A 66 3.87 31.07 5.87
N THR A 67 2.83 30.68 5.13
CA THR A 67 2.08 29.44 5.38
C THR A 67 3.00 28.21 5.25
N PHE A 68 3.82 28.12 4.19
CA PHE A 68 4.78 27.01 4.05
C PHE A 68 5.82 26.96 5.19
N GLU A 69 6.32 28.12 5.63
CA GLU A 69 7.30 28.21 6.72
C GLU A 69 6.72 27.75 8.06
N ALA A 70 5.46 28.13 8.36
CA ALA A 70 4.75 27.70 9.56
C ALA A 70 4.31 26.23 9.50
N ASP A 71 3.74 25.79 8.38
CA ASP A 71 3.10 24.48 8.26
C ASP A 71 4.10 23.33 8.12
N LEU A 72 5.14 23.52 7.30
CA LEU A 72 6.05 22.45 6.89
C LEU A 72 7.50 22.73 7.28
N LEU A 73 8.03 23.94 7.07
CA LEU A 73 9.46 24.19 7.34
C LEU A 73 9.81 24.09 8.83
N GLY A 74 8.93 24.55 9.73
CA GLY A 74 9.06 24.36 11.17
C GLY A 74 9.22 22.88 11.56
N PRO A 75 8.24 22.01 11.24
CA PRO A 75 8.37 20.56 11.45
C PRO A 75 9.59 19.92 10.76
N ILE A 76 9.97 20.34 9.55
CA ILE A 76 11.17 19.83 8.88
C ILE A 76 12.45 20.20 9.66
N ARG A 77 12.56 21.45 10.16
CA ARG A 77 13.68 21.89 11.02
C ARG A 77 13.74 21.09 12.31
N ASN A 78 12.59 20.83 12.93
CA ASN A 78 12.49 20.02 14.13
C ASN A 78 12.88 18.55 13.88
N PHE A 79 12.51 17.98 12.72
CA PHE A 79 12.93 16.64 12.31
C PHE A 79 14.45 16.57 12.09
N ALA A 80 15.04 17.55 11.40
CA ALA A 80 16.50 17.67 11.24
C ALA A 80 17.23 17.78 12.58
N ASP A 81 16.70 18.56 13.53
CA ASP A 81 17.21 18.69 14.90
C ASP A 81 17.16 17.35 15.65
N PHE A 82 16.08 16.58 15.46
CA PHE A 82 15.87 15.28 16.09
C PHE A 82 16.77 14.17 15.55
N VAL A 83 16.90 14.01 14.23
CA VAL A 83 17.66 12.89 13.62
C VAL A 83 19.10 13.24 13.22
N ASN A 84 19.43 14.52 13.06
CA ASN A 84 20.73 15.00 12.55
C ASN A 84 21.20 14.18 11.32
N LEU A 85 22.45 13.73 11.31
CA LEU A 85 23.07 12.93 10.26
C LEU A 85 22.90 11.41 10.45
N LEU A 86 21.86 10.93 11.15
CA LEU A 86 21.61 9.50 11.28
C LEU A 86 21.28 8.86 9.90
N PRO A 87 21.93 7.72 9.55
CA PRO A 87 21.46 6.83 8.49
C PRO A 87 20.15 6.14 8.89
N ALA A 88 19.36 5.70 7.91
CA ALA A 88 18.09 5.01 8.16
C ALA A 88 18.29 3.52 8.49
N THR A 89 19.29 2.87 7.87
CA THR A 89 19.66 1.47 8.08
C THR A 89 21.18 1.30 8.14
N ALA A 90 21.67 0.16 8.62
CA ALA A 90 23.10 -0.10 8.75
C ALA A 90 23.82 -0.20 7.40
N ASP A 91 23.24 -0.94 6.47
CA ASP A 91 23.90 -1.41 5.26
C ASP A 91 22.95 -1.67 4.07
N ASN A 92 21.70 -1.19 4.12
CA ASN A 92 20.64 -1.53 3.18
C ASN A 92 20.18 -0.35 2.29
N TYR A 93 19.12 0.35 2.70
CA TYR A 93 18.59 1.54 2.03
C TYR A 93 18.80 2.78 2.90
N PHE A 94 19.08 3.93 2.28
CA PHE A 94 19.37 5.18 3.00
C PHE A 94 20.41 4.98 4.13
N SER A 95 21.42 4.13 3.89
CA SER A 95 22.48 3.82 4.85
C SER A 95 23.62 4.85 4.84
N GLU A 96 23.55 5.85 3.95
CA GLU A 96 24.45 6.99 3.96
C GLU A 96 24.21 7.94 5.14
N VAL A 97 25.23 8.76 5.42
CA VAL A 97 25.20 9.79 6.47
C VAL A 97 24.08 10.80 6.17
N GLY A 98 23.14 10.96 7.11
CA GLY A 98 21.92 11.75 6.92
C GLY A 98 20.78 11.06 6.17
N GLY A 99 20.91 9.78 5.84
CA GLY A 99 19.92 9.02 5.09
C GLY A 99 18.52 9.00 5.73
N LEU A 100 18.39 9.02 7.07
CA LEU A 100 17.09 9.05 7.72
C LEU A 100 16.35 10.39 7.51
N PHE A 101 17.09 11.51 7.50
CA PHE A 101 16.51 12.82 7.19
C PHE A 101 16.04 12.90 5.73
N ARG A 102 16.89 12.43 4.81
CA ARG A 102 16.61 12.37 3.37
C ARG A 102 15.39 11.47 3.09
N LEU A 103 15.33 10.29 3.71
CA LEU A 103 14.21 9.34 3.61
C LEU A 103 12.89 9.99 4.01
N GLY A 104 12.83 10.61 5.20
CA GLY A 104 11.62 11.30 5.66
C GLY A 104 11.16 12.41 4.71
N LEU A 105 12.09 13.23 4.20
CA LEU A 105 11.79 14.28 3.21
C LEU A 105 11.26 13.71 1.89
N GLU A 106 11.88 12.67 1.35
CA GLU A 106 11.43 12.04 0.10
C GLU A 106 10.06 11.37 0.27
N VAL A 107 9.84 10.61 1.35
CA VAL A 107 8.54 9.98 1.63
C VAL A 107 7.45 11.04 1.83
N GLY A 108 7.72 12.09 2.62
CA GLY A 108 6.79 13.21 2.80
C GLY A 108 6.44 13.89 1.49
N PHE A 109 7.43 14.11 0.61
CA PHE A 109 7.21 14.68 -0.73
C PHE A 109 6.32 13.81 -1.62
N PHE A 110 6.64 12.52 -1.79
CA PHE A 110 5.85 11.64 -2.66
C PHE A 110 4.46 11.33 -2.09
N ALA A 111 4.31 11.24 -0.76
CA ALA A 111 3.01 11.12 -0.12
C ALA A 111 2.16 12.37 -0.35
N LEU A 112 2.75 13.57 -0.28
CA LEU A 112 2.08 14.84 -0.59
C LEU A 112 1.66 14.89 -2.07
N GLN A 113 2.51 14.51 -3.02
CA GLN A 113 2.12 14.43 -4.44
C GLN A 113 0.93 13.48 -4.66
N GLY A 114 0.90 12.34 -3.95
CA GLY A 114 -0.22 11.39 -4.01
C GLY A 114 -1.57 11.98 -3.56
N THR A 115 -1.58 13.10 -2.83
CA THR A 115 -2.83 13.76 -2.41
C THR A 115 -3.58 14.40 -3.58
N ASP A 116 -2.90 14.81 -4.65
CA ASP A 116 -3.49 15.51 -5.79
C ASP A 116 -4.50 14.63 -6.58
N GLY A 117 -4.33 13.31 -6.51
CA GLY A 117 -5.23 12.33 -7.14
C GLY A 117 -6.44 11.90 -6.30
N HIS A 118 -6.55 12.34 -5.03
CA HIS A 118 -7.50 11.77 -4.06
C HIS A 118 -8.48 12.79 -3.50
N ILE A 119 -9.79 12.53 -3.67
CA ILE A 119 -10.86 13.38 -3.13
C ILE A 119 -11.05 13.09 -1.64
N VAL A 120 -10.46 13.93 -0.80
CA VAL A 120 -10.65 13.89 0.66
C VAL A 120 -12.11 14.13 1.02
N SER A 121 -12.65 13.30 1.93
CA SER A 121 -14.02 13.42 2.42
C SER A 121 -15.06 13.52 1.29
N GLY A 122 -15.13 12.48 0.44
CA GLY A 122 -16.05 12.43 -0.71
C GLY A 122 -17.54 12.68 -0.39
N ARG A 123 -17.96 12.42 0.86
CA ARG A 123 -19.35 12.62 1.35
C ARG A 123 -19.63 14.01 1.96
N SER A 124 -18.60 14.85 2.13
CA SER A 124 -18.74 16.18 2.77
C SER A 124 -19.08 17.28 1.76
N THR A 125 -19.67 18.38 2.25
CA THR A 125 -19.94 19.56 1.42
C THR A 125 -18.66 20.21 0.90
N ILE A 126 -18.74 20.90 -0.24
CA ILE A 126 -17.61 21.60 -0.87
C ILE A 126 -16.95 22.58 0.12
N SER A 127 -17.76 23.35 0.85
CA SER A 127 -17.28 24.28 1.88
C SER A 127 -16.50 23.57 3.00
N THR A 128 -16.93 22.38 3.41
CA THR A 128 -16.21 21.58 4.41
C THR A 128 -14.89 21.08 3.83
N ARG A 129 -14.91 20.49 2.62
CA ARG A 129 -13.69 19.98 1.95
C ARG A 129 -12.62 21.05 1.83
N ARG A 130 -12.97 22.26 1.41
CA ARG A 130 -12.04 23.41 1.28
C ARG A 130 -11.26 23.73 2.57
N HIS A 131 -11.83 23.45 3.74
CA HIS A 131 -11.17 23.67 5.04
C HIS A 131 -10.42 22.42 5.56
N LEU A 132 -10.80 21.21 5.11
CA LEU A 132 -10.16 19.95 5.52
C LEU A 132 -8.97 19.57 4.65
N GLU A 133 -9.01 19.92 3.38
CA GLU A 133 -8.00 19.53 2.39
C GLU A 133 -6.59 20.05 2.72
N PRO A 134 -6.37 21.32 3.12
CA PRO A 134 -5.04 21.78 3.55
C PRO A 134 -4.51 21.00 4.77
N ARG A 135 -5.37 20.77 5.78
CA ARG A 135 -5.02 19.99 6.98
C ARG A 135 -4.66 18.55 6.64
N TRP A 136 -5.37 17.94 5.70
CA TRP A 136 -5.08 16.58 5.27
C TRP A 136 -3.80 16.48 4.44
N ARG A 137 -3.53 17.45 3.55
CA ARG A 137 -2.24 17.57 2.84
C ARG A 137 -1.07 17.70 3.83
N GLN A 138 -1.19 18.60 4.82
CA GLN A 138 -0.22 18.78 5.88
C GLN A 138 0.00 17.49 6.69
N ALA A 139 -1.08 16.83 7.13
CA ALA A 139 -0.99 15.57 7.87
C ALA A 139 -0.33 14.45 7.06
N THR A 140 -0.64 14.33 5.76
CA THR A 140 -0.02 13.32 4.87
C THR A 140 1.47 13.58 4.69
N PHE A 141 1.90 14.83 4.50
CA PHE A 141 3.33 15.17 4.45
C PHE A 141 4.03 14.84 5.77
N LEU A 142 3.47 15.26 6.91
CA LEU A 142 4.05 15.00 8.24
C LEU A 142 4.10 13.51 8.57
N ALA A 143 3.12 12.73 8.10
CA ALA A 143 3.11 11.28 8.28
C ALA A 143 4.24 10.61 7.49
N GLY A 144 4.48 11.04 6.27
CA GLY A 144 5.63 10.61 5.48
C GLY A 144 6.96 10.98 6.15
N LEU A 145 7.10 12.24 6.58
CA LEU A 145 8.29 12.75 7.28
C LEU A 145 8.65 11.92 8.53
N CYS A 146 7.64 11.57 9.33
CA CYS A 146 7.84 10.88 10.62
C CYS A 146 7.75 9.34 10.53
N SER A 147 7.43 8.76 9.37
CA SER A 147 7.10 7.33 9.18
C SER A 147 8.15 6.36 9.76
N GLU A 148 9.43 6.59 9.46
CA GLU A 148 10.55 5.73 9.87
C GLU A 148 11.25 6.23 11.15
N MET A 149 10.75 7.29 11.80
CA MET A 149 11.37 7.89 12.99
C MET A 149 11.46 6.93 14.18
N HIS A 150 10.57 5.94 14.25
CA HIS A 150 10.56 4.89 15.27
C HIS A 150 11.90 4.10 15.35
N ARG A 151 12.68 4.06 14.26
CA ARG A 151 14.00 3.38 14.21
C ARG A 151 15.00 3.99 15.18
N THR A 152 14.94 5.30 15.40
CA THR A 152 15.80 6.04 16.35
C THR A 152 15.67 5.56 17.81
N LEU A 153 14.54 4.93 18.15
CA LEU A 153 14.22 4.46 19.50
C LEU A 153 14.32 2.93 19.66
N SER A 154 14.62 2.19 18.59
CA SER A 154 14.52 0.72 18.56
C SER A 154 15.69 0.01 17.89
N HIS A 155 16.31 0.60 16.87
CA HIS A 155 17.33 -0.06 16.04
C HIS A 155 18.76 0.44 16.32
N VAL A 156 18.90 1.63 16.91
CA VAL A 156 20.20 2.29 17.14
C VAL A 156 20.35 2.71 18.60
N VAL A 157 21.58 2.66 19.07
CA VAL A 157 22.06 3.38 20.25
C VAL A 157 23.11 4.37 19.77
N VAL A 158 22.96 5.63 20.16
CA VAL A 158 23.88 6.72 19.79
C VAL A 158 24.66 7.14 21.02
N THR A 159 25.99 7.29 20.90
CA THR A 159 26.85 7.76 21.99
C THR A 159 27.69 8.95 21.58
N ASP A 160 28.08 9.80 22.54
CA ASP A 160 29.05 10.88 22.34
C ASP A 160 30.49 10.36 22.39
N GLU A 161 31.48 11.25 22.20
CA GLU A 161 32.92 10.94 22.32
C GLU A 161 33.36 10.48 23.73
N ARG A 162 32.50 10.62 24.74
CA ARG A 162 32.75 10.20 26.13
C ARG A 162 32.04 8.88 26.47
N GLY A 163 31.27 8.32 25.54
CA GLY A 163 30.47 7.11 25.76
C GLY A 163 29.14 7.33 26.47
N ASN A 164 28.70 8.59 26.65
CA ASN A 164 27.35 8.86 27.15
C ASN A 164 26.32 8.50 26.08
N GLU A 165 25.25 7.81 26.46
CA GLU A 165 24.15 7.46 25.56
C GLU A 165 23.18 8.63 25.35
N TRP A 166 22.71 8.81 24.11
CA TRP A 166 21.71 9.81 23.75
C TRP A 166 20.34 9.42 24.33
N PRO A 167 19.74 10.23 25.24
CA PRO A 167 18.40 9.97 25.74
C PRO A 167 17.36 10.43 24.69
N ALA A 168 17.20 9.65 23.62
CA ALA A 168 16.37 9.97 22.45
C ALA A 168 14.89 10.25 22.77
N TYR A 169 14.38 9.69 23.88
CA TYR A 169 13.06 10.04 24.41
C TYR A 169 13.01 11.50 24.93
N LEU A 170 14.07 11.98 25.58
CA LEU A 170 14.06 13.26 26.31
C LEU A 170 14.43 14.48 25.46
N SER A 171 15.32 14.33 24.47
CA SER A 171 15.85 15.46 23.69
C SER A 171 16.17 15.07 22.25
N PRO A 172 15.98 15.99 21.27
CA PRO A 172 16.60 15.92 19.95
C PRO A 172 18.12 15.68 20.02
N LEU A 173 18.66 14.96 19.02
CA LEU A 173 20.07 14.58 18.95
C LEU A 173 20.98 15.82 18.90
N SER A 174 20.67 16.79 18.05
CA SER A 174 21.51 17.97 17.85
C SER A 174 21.58 18.85 19.10
N ARG A 175 20.46 18.98 19.85
CA ARG A 175 20.42 19.65 21.15
C ARG A 175 21.25 18.92 22.20
N TRP A 176 21.14 17.61 22.29
CA TRP A 176 21.90 16.81 23.26
C TRP A 176 23.41 16.89 22.98
N LEU A 177 23.83 16.77 21.72
CA LEU A 177 25.24 16.95 21.32
C LEU A 177 25.77 18.34 21.66
N SER A 178 24.96 19.37 21.42
CA SER A 178 25.27 20.76 21.81
C SER A 178 25.43 20.92 23.33
N GLN A 179 24.59 20.25 24.13
CA GLN A 179 24.67 20.25 25.60
C GLN A 179 25.93 19.51 26.11
N GLN A 180 26.26 18.35 25.54
CA GLN A 180 27.48 17.61 25.87
C GLN A 180 28.76 18.30 25.38
N ARG A 181 28.62 19.23 24.43
CA ARG A 181 29.70 19.86 23.65
C ARG A 181 30.53 18.84 22.87
N SER A 182 29.87 17.80 22.35
CA SER A 182 30.49 16.77 21.51
C SER A 182 30.22 17.10 20.03
N PRO A 183 31.24 17.40 19.21
CA PRO A 183 31.06 17.65 17.78
C PRO A 183 30.83 16.36 16.99
N ARG A 184 31.03 15.18 17.60
CA ARG A 184 30.84 13.87 16.97
C ARG A 184 29.94 12.95 17.79
N PHE A 185 29.38 11.96 17.11
CA PHE A 185 28.63 10.86 17.70
C PHE A 185 28.92 9.54 17.00
N PHE A 186 28.67 8.44 17.71
CA PHE A 186 28.90 7.07 17.26
C PHE A 186 27.57 6.33 17.26
N ILE A 187 27.40 5.40 16.31
CA ILE A 187 26.18 4.62 16.15
C ILE A 187 26.49 3.15 16.41
N ARG A 188 25.74 2.53 17.32
CA ARG A 188 25.74 1.09 17.55
C ARG A 188 24.38 0.53 17.18
N TRP A 189 24.35 -0.31 16.15
CA TRP A 189 23.14 -1.02 15.72
C TRP A 189 22.78 -2.15 16.70
N LEU A 190 21.49 -2.33 16.94
CA LEU A 190 20.94 -3.38 17.81
C LEU A 190 20.53 -4.59 16.97
N ALA A 191 21.21 -5.72 17.17
CA ALA A 191 20.85 -6.98 16.52
C ALA A 191 19.51 -7.52 17.04
N GLY A 192 18.63 -7.99 16.15
CA GLY A 192 17.33 -8.54 16.51
C GLY A 192 16.28 -7.52 16.97
N ALA A 193 16.53 -6.22 16.76
CA ALA A 193 15.58 -5.15 17.06
C ALA A 193 14.21 -5.41 16.39
N GLN A 194 13.14 -5.36 17.17
CA GLN A 194 11.78 -5.54 16.67
C GLN A 194 11.22 -4.20 16.13
N GLU A 195 10.54 -4.21 14.98
CA GLU A 195 9.95 -2.99 14.39
C GLU A 195 8.69 -2.53 15.16
N ALA A 196 8.90 -1.75 16.23
CA ALA A 196 7.85 -1.17 17.05
C ALA A 196 7.47 0.25 16.60
N ARG A 197 6.73 0.37 15.48
CA ARG A 197 6.36 1.67 14.88
C ARG A 197 5.69 2.66 15.84
N ALA A 198 4.90 2.16 16.80
CA ALA A 198 4.28 2.96 17.85
C ALA A 198 5.27 3.81 18.68
N LEU A 199 6.54 3.45 18.78
CA LEU A 199 7.57 4.28 19.42
C LEU A 199 7.72 5.65 18.74
N GLY A 200 7.48 5.73 17.42
CA GLY A 200 7.49 6.98 16.66
C GLY A 200 6.49 8.02 17.18
N LEU A 201 5.39 7.59 17.82
CA LEU A 201 4.42 8.48 18.47
C LEU A 201 5.02 9.22 19.67
N PHE A 202 6.00 8.64 20.37
CA PHE A 202 6.68 9.32 21.47
C PHE A 202 7.64 10.39 20.94
N ALA A 203 8.42 10.06 19.89
CA ALA A 203 9.32 11.01 19.24
C ALA A 203 8.56 12.14 18.52
N LEU A 204 7.30 11.93 18.12
CA LEU A 204 6.47 12.87 17.37
C LEU A 204 6.44 14.29 17.97
N ARG A 205 6.38 14.42 19.30
CA ARG A 205 6.33 15.71 20.00
C ARG A 205 7.59 16.57 19.81
N HIS A 206 8.71 15.97 19.43
CA HIS A 206 9.95 16.69 19.12
C HIS A 206 9.91 17.29 17.71
N VAL A 207 9.02 16.82 16.84
CA VAL A 207 8.89 17.22 15.44
C VAL A 207 7.65 18.11 15.22
N VAL A 208 6.49 17.60 15.59
CA VAL A 208 5.18 18.25 15.40
C VAL A 208 4.77 18.93 16.69
N THR A 209 4.57 20.25 16.62
CA THR A 209 4.26 21.07 17.80
C THR A 209 2.80 20.91 18.24
N ASP A 210 2.51 21.26 19.50
CA ASP A 210 1.13 21.28 20.03
C ASP A 210 0.20 22.18 19.19
N GLN A 211 0.72 23.30 18.67
CA GLN A 211 -0.02 24.19 17.77
C GLN A 211 -0.35 23.50 16.43
N THR A 212 0.61 22.76 15.85
CA THR A 212 0.40 21.99 14.63
C THR A 212 -0.61 20.86 14.86
N MET A 213 -0.49 20.12 15.96
CA MET A 213 -1.47 19.07 16.33
C MET A 213 -2.88 19.64 16.51
N GLN A 214 -3.01 20.77 17.20
CA GLN A 214 -4.29 21.44 17.38
C GLN A 214 -4.85 22.00 16.06
N HIS A 215 -4.00 22.49 15.16
CA HIS A 215 -4.41 22.89 13.81
C HIS A 215 -5.01 21.71 13.04
N LEU A 216 -4.34 20.55 13.04
CA LEU A 216 -4.82 19.33 12.38
C LEU A 216 -6.13 18.82 13.00
N ALA A 217 -6.32 18.96 14.32
CA ALA A 217 -7.54 18.56 15.02
C ALA A 217 -8.73 19.53 14.82
N THR A 218 -8.48 20.78 14.43
CA THR A 218 -9.52 21.81 14.40
C THR A 218 -10.59 21.47 13.34
N GLY A 219 -11.87 21.64 13.72
CA GLY A 219 -13.02 21.50 12.82
C GLY A 219 -13.25 20.10 12.23
N ASN A 220 -12.62 19.06 12.77
CA ASN A 220 -12.78 17.67 12.30
C ASN A 220 -12.41 16.66 13.39
N THR A 221 -12.74 15.38 13.15
CA THR A 221 -12.42 14.26 14.05
C THR A 221 -11.67 13.12 13.34
N VAL A 222 -11.17 13.36 12.12
CA VAL A 222 -10.71 12.29 11.21
C VAL A 222 -9.21 12.39 10.90
N VAL A 223 -8.69 13.60 10.72
CA VAL A 223 -7.29 13.84 10.29
C VAL A 223 -6.30 13.34 11.34
N VAL A 224 -6.46 13.73 12.61
CA VAL A 224 -5.52 13.34 13.68
C VAL A 224 -5.56 11.83 13.98
N PRO A 225 -6.72 11.16 14.11
CA PRO A 225 -6.75 9.70 14.23
C PRO A 225 -6.09 8.98 13.06
N GLN A 226 -6.33 9.39 11.81
CA GLN A 226 -5.67 8.79 10.63
C GLN A 226 -4.16 9.05 10.61
N PHE A 227 -3.73 10.24 11.01
CA PHE A 227 -2.32 10.62 11.13
C PHE A 227 -1.58 9.77 12.16
N LEU A 228 -2.11 9.67 13.39
CA LEU A 228 -1.50 8.84 14.44
C LEU A 228 -1.57 7.34 14.11
N ALA A 229 -2.67 6.88 13.50
CA ALA A 229 -2.82 5.51 13.02
C ALA A 229 -1.85 5.16 11.88
N CYS A 230 -1.37 6.13 11.09
CA CYS A 230 -0.31 5.91 10.11
C CYS A 230 1.06 5.73 10.77
N LEU A 231 1.39 6.59 11.74
CA LEU A 231 2.66 6.55 12.46
C LEU A 231 2.80 5.32 13.36
N ALA A 232 1.71 4.86 13.98
CA ALA A 232 1.69 3.67 14.85
C ALA A 232 2.02 2.33 14.15
N GLY A 233 2.24 2.34 12.83
CA GLY A 233 1.08 2.14 11.97
C GLY A 233 0.17 0.96 12.32
N MET A 234 -1.09 1.28 12.67
CA MET A 234 -2.16 0.37 13.04
C MET A 234 -3.39 0.67 12.18
N PRO A 235 -4.15 -0.33 11.71
CA PRO A 235 -5.38 -0.07 10.96
C PRO A 235 -6.45 0.57 11.84
N LEU A 236 -7.21 1.52 11.28
CA LEU A 236 -8.42 2.03 11.91
C LEU A 236 -9.58 1.06 11.70
N TYR A 237 -10.42 0.90 12.72
CA TYR A 237 -11.57 0.01 12.65
C TYR A 237 -12.63 0.57 11.69
N ARG A 238 -12.97 -0.19 10.63
CA ARG A 238 -13.96 0.08 9.57
C ARG A 238 -13.62 1.13 8.50
N GLU A 239 -12.50 1.84 8.58
CA GLU A 239 -12.13 2.85 7.58
C GLU A 239 -10.73 2.59 6.99
N GLN A 240 -10.68 2.41 5.66
CA GLN A 240 -9.44 2.51 4.90
C GLN A 240 -8.99 3.97 4.90
N SER A 241 -7.80 4.21 5.46
CA SER A 241 -7.21 5.54 5.51
C SER A 241 -6.35 5.76 4.27
N ILE A 242 -6.84 6.58 3.35
CA ILE A 242 -6.11 7.01 2.15
C ILE A 242 -4.73 7.59 2.54
N LEU A 243 -4.62 8.26 3.69
CA LEU A 243 -3.35 8.79 4.20
C LEU A 243 -2.35 7.66 4.50
N VAL A 244 -2.81 6.56 5.11
CA VAL A 244 -1.98 5.37 5.39
C VAL A 244 -1.53 4.72 4.09
N GLU A 245 -2.44 4.59 3.11
CA GLU A 245 -2.15 4.01 1.79
C GLU A 245 -1.14 4.85 1.00
N LEU A 246 -1.31 6.18 0.97
CA LEU A 246 -0.39 7.11 0.32
C LEU A 246 1.01 7.05 0.94
N VAL A 247 1.12 7.05 2.28
CA VAL A 247 2.42 6.96 2.96
C VAL A 247 3.05 5.57 2.74
N LYS A 248 2.27 4.48 2.80
CA LYS A 248 2.74 3.12 2.50
C LYS A 248 3.33 3.03 1.08
N ARG A 249 2.61 3.53 0.08
CA ARG A 249 3.05 3.57 -1.34
C ARG A 249 4.27 4.48 -1.53
N ALA A 250 4.26 5.68 -0.97
CA ALA A 250 5.39 6.61 -1.05
C ALA A 250 6.66 6.04 -0.40
N THR A 251 6.54 5.39 0.76
CA THR A 251 7.67 4.75 1.44
C THR A 251 8.25 3.60 0.61
N ALA A 252 7.41 2.74 0.05
CA ALA A 252 7.85 1.68 -0.86
C ALA A 252 8.56 2.26 -2.10
N LEU A 253 7.97 3.29 -2.74
CA LEU A 253 8.54 3.93 -3.94
C LEU A 253 9.92 4.55 -3.68
N VAL A 254 10.07 5.24 -2.55
CA VAL A 254 11.32 5.92 -2.19
C VAL A 254 12.43 4.91 -1.89
N ILE A 255 12.12 3.84 -1.16
CA ILE A 255 13.11 2.79 -0.85
C ILE A 255 13.49 2.00 -2.11
N ASP A 256 12.53 1.61 -2.95
CA ASP A 256 12.79 0.92 -4.23
C ASP A 256 13.73 1.73 -5.13
N ARG A 257 13.46 3.05 -5.27
CA ARG A 257 14.32 3.95 -6.04
C ARG A 257 15.74 4.07 -5.48
N ASP A 258 15.91 4.11 -4.17
CA ASP A 258 17.22 4.18 -3.53
C ASP A 258 17.99 2.86 -3.69
N LEU A 259 17.32 1.71 -3.54
CA LEU A 259 17.91 0.39 -3.81
C LEU A 259 18.36 0.23 -5.26
N ILE A 260 17.56 0.68 -6.24
CA ILE A 260 17.94 0.71 -7.65
C ILE A 260 19.16 1.63 -7.87
N ALA A 261 19.18 2.81 -7.25
CA ALA A 261 20.32 3.74 -7.34
C ALA A 261 21.60 3.16 -6.72
N ASN A 262 21.49 2.46 -5.58
CA ASN A 262 22.61 1.85 -4.88
C ASN A 262 23.13 0.59 -5.59
N ALA A 263 22.25 -0.25 -6.16
CA ALA A 263 22.64 -1.38 -7.00
C ALA A 263 23.47 -0.92 -8.20
N ASN A 264 23.08 0.18 -8.86
CA ASN A 264 23.82 0.78 -9.97
C ASN A 264 25.16 1.41 -9.55
N ARG A 265 25.30 1.88 -8.31
CA ARG A 265 26.54 2.50 -7.79
C ARG A 265 27.55 1.49 -7.24
N TYR A 266 27.09 0.44 -6.57
CA TYR A 266 27.91 -0.47 -5.78
C TYR A 266 27.92 -1.93 -6.30
N GLY A 267 27.16 -2.23 -7.36
CA GLY A 267 27.22 -3.50 -8.08
C GLY A 267 26.68 -4.71 -7.31
N ARG A 268 25.99 -4.50 -6.19
CA ARG A 268 25.30 -5.54 -5.41
C ARG A 268 23.84 -5.13 -5.18
N PRO A 269 22.86 -5.83 -5.76
CA PRO A 269 21.46 -5.62 -5.40
C PRO A 269 21.24 -6.18 -4.00
N ILE A 270 20.90 -5.31 -3.06
CA ILE A 270 20.49 -5.73 -1.71
C ILE A 270 18.99 -6.06 -1.82
N LEU A 271 18.63 -7.31 -1.53
CA LEU A 271 17.24 -7.74 -1.66
C LEU A 271 16.36 -6.96 -0.66
N GLY A 272 15.13 -6.65 -1.11
CA GLY A 272 14.24 -5.71 -0.43
C GLY A 272 13.68 -6.21 0.90
N ALA A 273 14.49 -6.26 1.95
CA ALA A 273 14.05 -6.57 3.32
C ALA A 273 12.91 -5.63 3.78
N HIS A 274 12.89 -4.38 3.30
CA HIS A 274 11.80 -3.43 3.53
C HIS A 274 10.42 -3.91 3.04
N LEU A 275 10.37 -4.91 2.15
CA LEU A 275 9.13 -5.52 1.66
C LEU A 275 8.56 -6.56 2.63
N GLU A 276 9.35 -7.11 3.56
CA GLU A 276 8.93 -8.09 4.56
C GLU A 276 7.65 -7.64 5.26
N ARG A 277 7.63 -6.41 5.80
CA ARG A 277 6.46 -5.85 6.49
C ARG A 277 5.22 -5.72 5.60
N TYR A 278 5.39 -5.48 4.30
CA TYR A 278 4.27 -5.41 3.34
C TYR A 278 3.78 -6.80 2.93
N LEU A 279 4.69 -7.78 2.80
CA LEU A 279 4.36 -9.20 2.59
C LEU A 279 3.62 -9.77 3.81
N LEU A 280 4.05 -9.43 5.03
CA LEU A 280 3.38 -9.77 6.29
C LEU A 280 1.99 -9.13 6.40
N ASP A 281 1.86 -7.84 6.11
CA ASP A 281 0.58 -7.12 6.06
C ASP A 281 -0.39 -7.76 5.04
N ALA A 282 0.11 -8.07 3.84
CA ALA A 282 -0.66 -8.77 2.81
C ALA A 282 -1.12 -10.17 3.28
N MET A 283 -0.23 -10.99 3.85
CA MET A 283 -0.60 -12.31 4.38
C MET A 283 -1.65 -12.22 5.50
N ARG A 284 -1.51 -11.27 6.44
CA ARG A 284 -2.50 -11.01 7.51
C ARG A 284 -3.86 -10.61 6.93
N ARG A 285 -3.87 -9.71 5.94
CA ARG A 285 -5.09 -9.32 5.21
C ARG A 285 -5.72 -10.49 4.47
N LEU A 286 -4.95 -11.35 3.81
CA LEU A 286 -5.46 -12.54 3.13
C LEU A 286 -6.12 -13.51 4.12
N VAL A 287 -5.47 -13.82 5.25
CA VAL A 287 -6.04 -14.67 6.33
C VAL A 287 -7.38 -14.13 6.86
N THR A 288 -7.56 -12.81 6.90
CA THR A 288 -8.79 -12.19 7.40
C THR A 288 -9.89 -12.06 6.34
N THR A 289 -9.53 -11.90 5.06
CA THR A 289 -10.47 -11.53 3.97
C THR A 289 -10.82 -12.67 3.03
N HIS A 290 -9.90 -13.61 2.80
CA HIS A 290 -10.05 -14.67 1.81
C HIS A 290 -10.31 -16.01 2.51
N THR A 291 -11.44 -16.64 2.22
CA THR A 291 -11.81 -17.96 2.79
C THR A 291 -10.79 -19.05 2.47
N ALA A 292 -10.10 -18.96 1.32
CA ALA A 292 -9.01 -19.86 0.96
C ALA A 292 -7.76 -19.75 1.87
N TRP A 293 -7.64 -18.70 2.69
CA TRP A 293 -6.57 -18.51 3.68
C TRP A 293 -7.03 -18.74 5.13
N ALA A 294 -8.31 -19.06 5.34
CA ALA A 294 -8.82 -19.41 6.65
C ALA A 294 -8.12 -20.69 7.15
N PRO A 295 -7.50 -20.69 8.35
CA PRO A 295 -6.72 -21.83 8.81
C PRO A 295 -7.53 -23.14 8.87
N ASN A 296 -6.91 -24.25 8.46
CA ASN A 296 -7.44 -25.61 8.59
C ASN A 296 -8.78 -25.90 7.88
N GLN A 297 -9.15 -25.12 6.85
CA GLN A 297 -10.29 -25.41 5.99
C GLN A 297 -9.94 -26.27 4.77
N ASP A 298 -10.95 -26.91 4.15
CA ASP A 298 -10.78 -27.67 2.91
C ASP A 298 -10.14 -26.82 1.80
N LYS A 299 -9.02 -27.31 1.24
CA LYS A 299 -8.19 -26.62 0.23
C LYS A 299 -7.57 -25.29 0.70
N SER A 300 -7.47 -25.06 2.02
CA SER A 300 -6.83 -23.87 2.56
C SER A 300 -5.35 -23.74 2.15
N ARG A 301 -4.86 -22.51 2.07
CA ARG A 301 -3.44 -22.15 1.96
C ARG A 301 -2.73 -22.23 3.30
N VAL A 302 -3.45 -22.15 4.43
CA VAL A 302 -2.87 -22.03 5.77
C VAL A 302 -3.25 -23.24 6.62
N TRP A 303 -2.25 -23.99 7.08
CA TRP A 303 -2.42 -25.20 7.86
C TRP A 303 -1.70 -25.08 9.20
N TYR A 304 -2.43 -25.24 10.30
CA TYR A 304 -1.92 -25.13 11.66
C TYR A 304 -2.07 -26.46 12.39
N GLY A 305 -0.94 -27.10 12.68
CA GLY A 305 -0.86 -28.40 13.37
C GLY A 305 0.18 -28.37 14.48
N LYS A 306 0.39 -29.53 15.13
CA LYS A 306 1.37 -29.65 16.23
C LYS A 306 2.80 -29.26 15.86
N ASP A 307 3.18 -29.42 14.59
CA ASP A 307 4.54 -29.11 14.12
C ASP A 307 4.77 -27.62 13.84
N GLY A 308 3.70 -26.80 13.82
CA GLY A 308 3.75 -25.37 13.51
C GLY A 308 2.67 -24.91 12.53
N LEU A 309 2.84 -23.68 12.04
CA LEU A 309 2.00 -23.04 11.03
C LEU A 309 2.69 -23.13 9.66
N PHE A 310 1.98 -23.62 8.64
CA PHE A 310 2.49 -23.84 7.29
C PHE A 310 1.64 -23.10 6.26
N ILE A 311 2.29 -22.51 5.25
CA ILE A 311 1.65 -21.85 4.10
C ILE A 311 1.97 -22.59 2.80
N VAL A 312 0.96 -22.98 2.03
CA VAL A 312 1.09 -23.69 0.75
C VAL A 312 1.80 -22.83 -0.32
N TRP A 313 2.91 -23.34 -0.84
CA TRP A 313 3.77 -22.68 -1.83
C TRP A 313 3.71 -23.43 -3.18
N PRO A 314 3.91 -22.77 -4.34
CA PRO A 314 4.05 -21.33 -4.59
C PRO A 314 2.71 -20.58 -4.71
N ASN A 315 1.57 -21.26 -4.55
CA ASN A 315 0.24 -20.65 -4.75
C ASN A 315 0.00 -19.43 -3.86
N ALA A 316 0.41 -19.49 -2.58
CA ALA A 316 0.32 -18.34 -1.68
C ALA A 316 1.13 -17.12 -2.18
N ALA A 317 2.30 -17.33 -2.78
CA ALA A 317 3.13 -16.26 -3.34
C ALA A 317 2.41 -15.50 -4.46
N ALA A 318 1.70 -16.22 -5.34
CA ALA A 318 0.91 -15.62 -6.41
C ALA A 318 -0.28 -14.80 -5.87
N GLU A 319 -0.94 -15.28 -4.81
CA GLU A 319 -2.06 -14.58 -4.17
C GLU A 319 -1.60 -13.35 -3.37
N ILE A 320 -0.46 -13.43 -2.66
CA ILE A 320 0.20 -12.28 -2.01
C ILE A 320 0.60 -11.23 -3.06
N ARG A 321 1.25 -11.65 -4.15
CA ARG A 321 1.67 -10.74 -5.22
C ARG A 321 0.48 -10.03 -5.85
N LYS A 322 -0.61 -10.75 -6.16
CA LYS A 322 -1.84 -10.16 -6.70
C LYS A 322 -2.42 -9.09 -5.77
N LEU A 323 -2.46 -9.33 -4.45
CA LEU A 323 -2.95 -8.34 -3.49
C LEU A 323 -2.04 -7.10 -3.42
N LEU A 324 -0.71 -7.28 -3.53
CA LEU A 324 0.24 -6.15 -3.54
C LEU A 324 0.26 -5.38 -4.86
N GLU A 325 -0.03 -6.05 -5.99
CA GLU A 325 -0.30 -5.43 -7.29
C GLU A 325 -1.61 -4.60 -7.25
N GLU A 326 -2.67 -5.11 -6.60
CA GLU A 326 -3.93 -4.37 -6.35
C GLU A 326 -3.73 -3.18 -5.40
N ASP A 327 -2.82 -3.28 -4.42
CA ASP A 327 -2.38 -2.16 -3.56
C ASP A 327 -1.54 -1.11 -4.31
N GLU A 328 -1.17 -1.32 -5.58
CA GLU A 328 -0.25 -0.50 -6.41
C GLU A 328 1.14 -0.28 -5.77
N LEU A 329 1.67 -1.29 -5.07
CA LEU A 329 2.95 -1.19 -4.35
C LEU A 329 4.15 -1.44 -5.30
N PRO A 330 5.12 -0.50 -5.43
CA PRO A 330 6.31 -0.71 -6.26
C PRO A 330 7.33 -1.66 -5.61
N GLY A 331 8.29 -2.14 -6.42
CA GLY A 331 9.42 -2.97 -5.96
C GLY A 331 9.14 -4.46 -5.72
N ILE A 332 7.90 -4.95 -5.95
CA ILE A 332 7.54 -6.35 -5.67
C ILE A 332 8.28 -7.32 -6.61
N PRO A 333 9.00 -8.34 -6.09
CA PRO A 333 9.60 -9.37 -6.93
C PRO A 333 8.56 -10.22 -7.67
N LYS A 334 8.81 -10.49 -8.95
CA LYS A 334 7.94 -11.32 -9.79
C LYS A 334 8.09 -12.82 -9.50
N ALA A 335 9.32 -13.25 -9.23
CA ALA A 335 9.66 -14.63 -8.94
C ALA A 335 9.29 -14.98 -7.48
N PRO A 336 8.54 -16.06 -7.22
CA PRO A 336 8.22 -16.47 -5.86
C PRO A 336 9.49 -16.81 -5.06
N GLU A 337 10.52 -17.39 -5.69
CA GLU A 337 11.80 -17.73 -5.06
C GLU A 337 12.44 -16.51 -4.35
N THR A 338 12.38 -15.33 -4.97
CA THR A 338 12.88 -14.08 -4.37
C THR A 338 12.04 -13.61 -3.18
N ILE A 339 10.70 -13.82 -3.21
CA ILE A 339 9.83 -13.54 -2.06
C ILE A 339 10.17 -14.47 -0.89
N LEU A 340 10.47 -15.74 -1.19
CA LEU A 340 10.89 -16.74 -0.21
C LEU A 340 12.24 -16.38 0.43
N GLU A 341 13.22 -15.96 -0.36
CA GLU A 341 14.52 -15.47 0.13
C GLU A 341 14.39 -14.25 1.05
N ILE A 342 13.51 -13.29 0.71
CA ILE A 342 13.25 -12.11 1.56
C ILE A 342 12.65 -12.54 2.91
N LEU A 343 11.65 -13.42 2.91
CA LEU A 343 11.00 -13.88 4.15
C LEU A 343 11.89 -14.80 5.01
N LEU A 344 12.83 -15.53 4.40
CA LEU A 344 13.85 -16.31 5.11
C LEU A 344 14.95 -15.43 5.71
N SER A 345 15.46 -14.47 4.96
CA SER A 345 16.50 -13.52 5.44
C SER A 345 15.98 -12.62 6.56
N ALA A 346 14.69 -12.31 6.57
CA ALA A 346 13.99 -11.65 7.68
C ALA A 346 13.76 -12.55 8.91
N GLY A 347 13.94 -13.87 8.80
CA GLY A 347 13.64 -14.81 9.90
C GLY A 347 12.15 -15.06 10.16
N VAL A 348 11.26 -14.64 9.25
CA VAL A 348 9.81 -14.92 9.33
C VAL A 348 9.52 -16.41 9.09
N LEU A 349 10.31 -17.03 8.22
CA LEU A 349 10.18 -18.44 7.83
C LEU A 349 11.31 -19.30 8.42
N GLU A 350 10.96 -20.52 8.81
CA GLU A 350 11.91 -21.53 9.30
C GLU A 350 12.32 -22.47 8.14
N PRO A 351 13.61 -22.48 7.73
CA PRO A 351 14.09 -23.42 6.73
C PRO A 351 14.05 -24.86 7.24
N ARG A 352 13.80 -25.81 6.35
CA ARG A 352 13.75 -27.24 6.66
C ARG A 352 15.14 -27.83 6.88
N SER A 353 16.12 -27.37 6.10
CA SER A 353 17.54 -27.72 6.23
C SER A 353 18.41 -26.61 5.62
N ALA A 354 19.74 -26.74 5.73
CA ALA A 354 20.67 -25.76 5.16
C ALA A 354 20.67 -25.82 3.61
N GLY A 355 19.70 -25.13 3.01
CA GLY A 355 19.45 -25.07 1.56
C GLY A 355 18.03 -25.43 1.13
N GLU A 356 17.26 -26.14 1.96
CA GLU A 356 15.84 -26.45 1.68
C GLU A 356 14.92 -25.56 2.52
N ALA A 357 14.16 -24.69 1.86
CA ALA A 357 13.14 -23.86 2.52
C ALA A 357 11.74 -24.50 2.52
N LEU A 358 11.49 -25.48 1.63
CA LEU A 358 10.17 -26.08 1.42
C LEU A 358 9.99 -27.36 2.25
N TRP A 359 8.88 -27.38 2.98
CA TRP A 359 8.39 -28.48 3.80
C TRP A 359 7.31 -29.23 3.03
N ASN A 360 7.39 -30.56 3.04
CA ASN A 360 6.34 -31.42 2.51
C ASN A 360 5.30 -31.68 3.60
N ILE A 361 4.06 -31.23 3.40
CA ILE A 361 2.95 -31.44 4.33
C ILE A 361 1.85 -32.32 3.73
N ALA A 362 1.13 -33.07 4.56
CA ALA A 362 0.02 -33.93 4.17
C ALA A 362 -1.25 -33.60 4.99
N PRO A 363 -1.98 -32.52 4.63
CA PRO A 363 -3.12 -32.05 5.40
C PRO A 363 -4.38 -32.94 5.23
N PRO A 364 -5.12 -33.28 6.30
CA PRO A 364 -6.43 -33.92 6.15
C PRO A 364 -7.44 -32.96 5.49
N PRO A 365 -8.40 -33.43 4.68
CA PRO A 365 -8.84 -34.82 4.50
C PRO A 365 -8.14 -35.60 3.35
N GLY A 366 -7.28 -34.96 2.55
CA GLY A 366 -6.62 -35.60 1.41
C GLY A 366 -5.15 -35.92 1.69
N LYS A 367 -4.75 -37.20 1.66
CA LYS A 367 -3.34 -37.63 1.83
C LYS A 367 -2.43 -37.29 0.63
N THR A 368 -2.61 -36.13 0.03
CA THR A 368 -1.75 -35.56 -1.01
C THR A 368 -0.64 -34.75 -0.35
N THR A 369 0.61 -35.05 -0.68
CA THR A 369 1.75 -34.21 -0.27
C THR A 369 1.70 -32.87 -1.01
N ILE A 370 1.83 -31.77 -0.27
CA ILE A 370 1.84 -30.40 -0.78
C ILE A 370 3.11 -29.71 -0.25
N GLU A 371 3.75 -28.88 -1.08
CA GLU A 371 4.87 -28.05 -0.67
C GLU A 371 4.37 -26.82 0.10
N ALA A 372 5.02 -26.52 1.23
CA ALA A 372 4.66 -25.41 2.09
C ALA A 372 5.89 -24.79 2.77
N VAL A 373 5.78 -23.55 3.21
CA VAL A 373 6.77 -22.88 4.06
C VAL A 373 6.30 -22.86 5.50
N LYS A 374 7.21 -23.10 6.45
CA LYS A 374 6.92 -23.07 7.89
C LYS A 374 7.21 -21.68 8.46
N LEU A 375 6.32 -21.13 9.27
CA LEU A 375 6.58 -19.88 9.99
C LEU A 375 7.36 -20.13 11.27
N ALA A 376 8.30 -19.23 11.58
CA ALA A 376 9.09 -19.27 12.82
C ALA A 376 8.22 -19.10 14.07
N ALA A 377 7.14 -18.31 13.99
CA ALA A 377 6.13 -18.18 15.05
C ALA A 377 4.70 -18.10 14.46
N PRO A 378 3.75 -18.94 14.92
CA PRO A 378 2.35 -18.88 14.47
C PRO A 378 1.69 -17.52 14.73
N GLU A 379 2.06 -16.87 15.84
CA GLU A 379 1.59 -15.54 16.26
C GLU A 379 1.69 -14.48 15.15
N ILE A 380 2.70 -14.59 14.27
CA ILE A 380 2.98 -13.63 13.19
C ILE A 380 1.75 -13.42 12.29
N LEU A 381 0.96 -14.48 12.05
CA LEU A 381 -0.28 -14.42 11.27
C LEU A 381 -1.54 -14.62 12.12
N LEU A 382 -1.48 -15.48 13.15
CA LEU A 382 -2.66 -15.77 13.98
C LEU A 382 -3.08 -14.56 14.83
N SER A 383 -2.20 -13.60 15.12
CA SER A 383 -2.57 -12.31 15.75
C SER A 383 -3.58 -11.49 14.95
N ALA A 384 -3.77 -11.78 13.66
CA ALA A 384 -4.79 -11.13 12.82
C ALA A 384 -6.16 -11.83 12.85
N HIS A 385 -6.26 -13.00 13.48
CA HIS A 385 -7.53 -13.71 13.66
C HIS A 385 -8.18 -13.29 14.99
N LEU A 386 -9.48 -12.99 14.98
CA LEU A 386 -10.19 -12.61 16.21
C LEU A 386 -10.50 -13.82 17.11
N ASP A 387 -10.61 -15.01 16.51
CA ASP A 387 -10.88 -16.27 17.22
C ASP A 387 -9.59 -17.10 17.37
N PRO A 388 -9.34 -17.71 18.54
CA PRO A 388 -8.17 -18.58 18.73
C PRO A 388 -8.33 -19.88 17.94
N VAL A 389 -7.53 -20.06 16.90
CA VAL A 389 -7.50 -21.29 16.10
C VAL A 389 -6.72 -22.38 16.86
N PRO A 390 -7.35 -23.48 17.31
CA PRO A 390 -6.60 -24.57 17.93
C PRO A 390 -5.75 -25.32 16.89
N PRO A 391 -4.54 -25.78 17.23
CA PRO A 391 -3.72 -26.59 16.33
C PRO A 391 -4.39 -27.95 16.10
N LEU A 392 -4.32 -28.45 14.86
CA LEU A 392 -4.74 -29.81 14.56
C LEU A 392 -3.95 -30.82 15.42
N PRO A 393 -4.60 -31.87 15.97
CA PRO A 393 -3.94 -32.83 16.85
C PRO A 393 -2.95 -33.77 16.12
N THR A 394 -2.84 -33.64 14.80
CA THR A 394 -2.02 -34.46 13.90
C THR A 394 -0.75 -33.68 13.50
N ALA A 395 0.38 -34.39 13.40
CA ALA A 395 1.57 -33.87 12.74
C ALA A 395 1.28 -33.72 11.23
N LEU A 396 1.59 -32.55 10.66
CA LEU A 396 1.33 -32.22 9.27
C LEU A 396 2.52 -32.54 8.36
N VAL A 397 3.74 -32.58 8.92
CA VAL A 397 4.96 -32.84 8.14
C VAL A 397 4.95 -34.29 7.63
N ALA A 398 4.97 -34.44 6.31
CA ALA A 398 5.10 -35.73 5.64
C ALA A 398 6.52 -36.26 5.85
N ARG A 399 6.71 -36.98 6.96
CA ARG A 399 7.96 -37.71 7.23
C ARG A 399 8.17 -38.70 6.08
N ALA A 400 9.19 -38.45 5.26
CA ALA A 400 9.51 -39.31 4.13
C ALA A 400 9.59 -40.76 4.61
N ALA A 401 8.75 -41.62 4.02
CA ALA A 401 8.84 -43.04 4.27
C ALA A 401 10.27 -43.46 3.89
N ALA A 402 10.96 -44.15 4.81
CA ALA A 402 12.23 -44.77 4.48
C ALA A 402 12.02 -45.61 3.22
N PRO A 403 12.94 -45.58 2.23
CA PRO A 403 12.76 -46.34 1.00
C PRO A 403 12.62 -47.81 1.37
N THR A 404 11.41 -48.35 1.26
CA THR A 404 11.13 -49.75 1.50
C THR A 404 12.00 -50.54 0.53
N ALA A 405 13.03 -51.21 1.05
CA ALA A 405 13.97 -51.95 0.22
C ALA A 405 13.18 -52.88 -0.72
N PRO A 406 13.44 -52.86 -2.04
CA PRO A 406 12.67 -53.67 -2.98
C PRO A 406 12.86 -55.14 -2.61
N MET A 407 11.77 -55.76 -2.16
CA MET A 407 11.77 -57.15 -1.70
C MET A 407 12.09 -58.05 -2.90
N ALA A 408 13.22 -58.75 -2.83
CA ALA A 408 13.72 -59.56 -3.93
C ALA A 408 12.72 -60.69 -4.28
N PRO A 409 12.37 -60.89 -5.56
CA PRO A 409 11.61 -62.07 -5.98
C PRO A 409 12.50 -63.33 -5.92
N PRO A 410 11.95 -64.52 -5.60
CA PRO A 410 12.73 -65.75 -5.59
C PRO A 410 13.14 -66.17 -7.00
N ALA A 411 14.39 -66.62 -7.15
CA ALA A 411 14.89 -67.19 -8.40
C ALA A 411 14.49 -68.67 -8.57
N THR A 412 14.17 -69.08 -9.80
CA THR A 412 14.81 -70.16 -10.60
C THR A 412 13.83 -70.76 -11.64
N PRO A 413 14.28 -71.46 -12.71
CA PRO A 413 15.59 -71.46 -13.36
C PRO A 413 15.53 -71.18 -14.89
N THR A 414 16.70 -71.22 -15.53
CA THR A 414 17.00 -70.91 -16.94
C THR A 414 16.68 -72.02 -17.95
N THR A 415 16.36 -71.62 -19.19
CA THR A 415 16.72 -72.37 -20.42
C THR A 415 17.19 -71.42 -21.55
N THR A 416 18.44 -71.62 -21.97
CA THR A 416 19.05 -71.49 -23.33
C THR A 416 18.21 -70.86 -24.47
N THR A 417 18.72 -70.04 -25.41
CA THR A 417 19.99 -70.14 -26.20
C THR A 417 20.36 -68.76 -26.84
N PRO A 418 21.30 -68.56 -27.81
CA PRO A 418 22.59 -67.88 -27.59
C PRO A 418 22.83 -66.52 -28.30
N ALA A 419 23.95 -65.86 -27.97
CA ALA A 419 24.57 -64.73 -28.71
C ALA A 419 25.24 -65.20 -30.04
N ALA A 420 25.83 -64.40 -30.95
CA ALA A 420 26.29 -62.99 -31.02
C ALA A 420 26.35 -62.57 -32.54
N PRO A 421 27.02 -61.49 -33.07
CA PRO A 421 28.01 -60.59 -32.48
C PRO A 421 27.95 -59.05 -32.80
N ALA A 422 28.79 -58.35 -32.02
CA ALA A 422 29.33 -56.97 -32.06
C ALA A 422 29.82 -56.42 -33.43
N THR A 423 29.65 -55.10 -33.77
CA THR A 423 30.57 -53.90 -33.57
C THR A 423 31.27 -53.45 -34.89
N PRO A 424 31.76 -52.19 -35.16
CA PRO A 424 31.93 -50.92 -34.37
C PRO A 424 31.41 -49.57 -35.00
N ALA A 425 31.65 -48.43 -34.30
CA ALA A 425 31.98 -47.05 -34.81
C ALA A 425 30.94 -46.22 -35.61
N GLN A 426 30.89 -44.86 -35.62
CA GLN A 426 31.62 -43.74 -34.96
C GLN A 426 30.71 -42.47 -34.91
N PRO A 427 31.08 -41.33 -34.26
CA PRO A 427 30.18 -40.19 -33.96
C PRO A 427 30.19 -39.04 -35.01
N PRO A 428 29.35 -38.01 -34.81
CA PRO A 428 29.88 -36.63 -34.81
C PRO A 428 29.37 -35.76 -33.64
N ALA A 429 30.04 -34.61 -33.45
CA ALA A 429 29.81 -33.65 -32.37
C ALA A 429 29.04 -32.37 -32.85
N PRO A 430 29.27 -31.18 -32.28
CA PRO A 430 28.30 -30.44 -31.47
C PRO A 430 27.44 -29.42 -32.26
N VAL A 431 26.25 -29.12 -31.75
CA VAL A 431 25.36 -28.09 -32.32
C VAL A 431 25.69 -26.70 -31.76
N GLN A 432 25.79 -25.72 -32.66
CA GLN A 432 26.17 -24.33 -32.37
C GLN A 432 24.98 -23.46 -31.91
N ALA A 433 25.30 -22.29 -31.33
CA ALA A 433 24.34 -21.27 -30.94
C ALA A 433 23.73 -20.50 -32.14
N PRO A 434 22.52 -19.94 -32.04
CA PRO A 434 21.94 -19.04 -33.05
C PRO A 434 22.53 -17.61 -32.98
N PRO A 435 22.38 -16.79 -34.06
CA PRO A 435 23.23 -15.62 -34.29
C PRO A 435 22.63 -14.28 -33.83
N GLN A 436 23.51 -13.29 -33.62
CA GLN A 436 23.16 -11.87 -33.54
C GLN A 436 22.95 -11.26 -34.94
N VAL A 437 22.15 -10.20 -35.03
CA VAL A 437 22.00 -9.35 -36.23
C VAL A 437 22.13 -7.87 -35.80
N PRO A 438 22.74 -6.97 -36.60
CA PRO A 438 23.32 -5.73 -36.06
C PRO A 438 22.38 -4.51 -35.98
N SER A 439 22.91 -3.50 -35.30
CA SER A 439 22.34 -2.17 -35.04
C SER A 439 22.10 -1.32 -36.30
N GLU A 440 21.06 -0.48 -36.26
CA GLU A 440 20.99 0.78 -37.01
C GLU A 440 20.39 1.87 -36.11
N ALA A 441 20.93 3.08 -36.17
CA ALA A 441 20.47 4.25 -35.41
C ALA A 441 19.87 5.28 -36.38
N PRO A 442 19.06 6.22 -35.90
CA PRO A 442 19.59 7.58 -35.85
C PRO A 442 19.25 8.33 -34.55
N ALA A 443 19.86 9.51 -34.42
CA ALA A 443 19.82 10.36 -33.24
C ALA A 443 18.91 11.60 -33.42
N GLN A 444 18.87 12.42 -32.37
CA GLN A 444 18.38 13.81 -32.28
C GLN A 444 16.89 14.00 -31.95
N GLY A 445 16.64 14.15 -30.65
CA GLY A 445 16.17 15.41 -30.06
C GLY A 445 14.75 15.86 -30.32
N GLU A 446 13.92 15.84 -29.26
CA GLU A 446 12.99 16.94 -28.99
C GLU A 446 12.75 17.07 -27.48
N GLN A 447 12.94 18.29 -26.96
CA GLN A 447 12.55 18.67 -25.61
C GLN A 447 11.10 19.13 -25.66
N LEU A 448 10.20 18.48 -24.93
CA LEU A 448 8.83 18.97 -24.78
C LEU A 448 8.77 20.03 -23.69
N GLU A 449 9.06 21.27 -24.07
CA GLU A 449 8.71 22.46 -23.30
C GLU A 449 7.18 22.63 -23.33
N LEU A 450 6.56 22.66 -22.15
CA LEU A 450 5.16 23.05 -21.99
C LEU A 450 5.09 24.57 -21.88
N ASP A 451 4.90 25.24 -23.01
CA ASP A 451 4.69 26.69 -23.05
C ASP A 451 3.30 27.08 -22.51
N VAL A 452 3.25 28.20 -21.79
CA VAL A 452 2.07 28.67 -21.04
C VAL A 452 1.38 29.79 -21.81
N GLY A 453 0.55 29.40 -22.77
CA GLY A 453 -0.30 30.33 -23.53
C GLY A 453 -1.59 30.68 -22.79
N LEU A 454 -1.63 31.83 -22.09
CA LEU A 454 -2.91 32.40 -21.64
C LEU A 454 -3.77 32.80 -22.85
N SER A 455 -5.03 32.39 -22.87
CA SER A 455 -6.09 33.18 -23.49
C SER A 455 -7.39 33.01 -22.73
N ALA A 456 -7.90 34.12 -22.19
CA ALA A 456 -9.12 34.16 -21.40
C ALA A 456 -10.30 34.62 -22.25
N GLN A 457 -11.43 33.92 -22.17
CA GLN A 457 -12.74 34.43 -22.58
C GLN A 457 -13.85 33.73 -21.78
N GLN A 458 -14.48 34.47 -20.88
CA GLN A 458 -15.73 34.08 -20.22
C GLN A 458 -16.91 34.28 -21.17
N PRO A 459 -17.95 33.43 -21.07
CA PRO A 459 -19.32 33.82 -21.35
C PRO A 459 -20.03 34.25 -20.05
N GLU A 460 -20.77 35.35 -20.12
CA GLU A 460 -21.67 35.82 -19.05
C GLU A 460 -22.98 35.02 -18.98
N PRO A 461 -23.74 35.10 -17.86
CA PRO A 461 -24.94 34.32 -17.64
C PRO A 461 -26.16 34.88 -18.40
N VAL A 462 -27.11 33.99 -18.73
CA VAL A 462 -28.40 34.36 -19.31
C VAL A 462 -29.51 34.00 -18.32
N ASP A 463 -30.15 35.02 -17.74
CA ASP A 463 -31.43 34.89 -17.05
C ASP A 463 -32.56 34.59 -18.04
N PRO A 464 -33.59 33.85 -17.61
CA PRO A 464 -34.94 34.09 -18.11
C PRO A 464 -35.90 34.44 -16.97
N ALA A 465 -36.55 35.60 -17.10
CA ALA A 465 -37.60 36.04 -16.20
C ALA A 465 -38.92 35.26 -16.41
N SER A 466 -39.59 35.02 -15.28
CA SER A 466 -41.05 35.04 -15.04
C SER A 466 -42.01 34.60 -16.17
N ASN A 467 -42.83 33.60 -15.87
CA ASN A 467 -44.20 33.50 -16.39
C ASN A 467 -45.14 32.92 -15.33
N ALA A 468 -46.34 33.47 -15.19
CA ALA A 468 -47.27 33.16 -14.11
C ALA A 468 -48.44 32.27 -14.56
N THR A 469 -48.75 31.29 -13.71
CA THR A 469 -50.06 30.66 -13.44
C THR A 469 -51.03 30.33 -14.59
N ALA A 470 -51.20 29.02 -14.83
CA ALA A 470 -52.49 28.40 -15.15
C ALA A 470 -52.55 27.00 -14.49
N PRO A 471 -53.72 26.50 -14.04
CA PRO A 471 -53.82 25.22 -13.32
C PRO A 471 -54.09 24.04 -14.26
N GLY A 472 -53.64 22.85 -13.86
CA GLY A 472 -54.16 21.57 -14.38
C GLY A 472 -53.15 20.66 -15.08
N ILE A 473 -52.82 19.58 -14.36
CA ILE A 473 -52.21 18.27 -14.73
C ILE A 473 -50.95 18.03 -13.89
N PRO A 474 -50.95 17.05 -12.96
CA PRO A 474 -49.77 16.70 -12.19
C PRO A 474 -48.71 16.09 -13.12
N VAL A 475 -47.54 16.74 -13.21
CA VAL A 475 -46.37 16.19 -13.92
C VAL A 475 -45.59 15.30 -12.96
N PHE A 476 -45.69 14.00 -13.14
CA PHE A 476 -44.97 13.00 -12.35
C PHE A 476 -43.48 13.02 -12.68
N LYS A 477 -42.61 13.14 -11.66
CA LYS A 477 -41.16 13.02 -11.82
C LYS A 477 -40.55 12.12 -10.75
N LEU A 478 -39.66 11.23 -11.16
CA LEU A 478 -38.93 10.34 -10.25
C LEU A 478 -37.89 11.12 -9.44
N GLU A 479 -38.05 11.18 -8.11
CA GLU A 479 -37.02 11.64 -7.18
C GLU A 479 -36.19 10.45 -6.68
N ALA A 480 -35.30 9.96 -7.55
CA ALA A 480 -34.43 8.83 -7.24
C ALA A 480 -33.26 9.24 -6.30
N PRO A 481 -32.97 8.48 -5.24
CA PRO A 481 -31.80 8.70 -4.40
C PRO A 481 -30.50 8.45 -5.20
N MET A 482 -29.47 9.28 -4.99
CA MET A 482 -28.19 9.21 -5.73
C MET A 482 -27.42 7.88 -5.64
N ARG A 483 -27.88 6.94 -4.82
CA ARG A 483 -27.29 5.59 -4.68
C ARG A 483 -27.87 4.57 -5.66
N LEU A 484 -28.95 4.90 -6.37
CA LEU A 484 -29.56 4.00 -7.34
C LEU A 484 -28.68 3.88 -8.59
N ASN A 485 -28.48 2.65 -9.07
CA ASN A 485 -27.69 2.37 -10.27
C ASN A 485 -28.21 3.22 -11.47
N PRO A 486 -27.35 4.01 -12.15
CA PRO A 486 -27.77 4.90 -13.23
C PRO A 486 -28.68 4.25 -14.28
N ARG A 487 -28.35 3.03 -14.74
CA ARG A 487 -29.18 2.31 -15.74
C ARG A 487 -30.57 1.95 -15.22
N VAL A 488 -30.68 1.64 -13.93
CA VAL A 488 -31.96 1.33 -13.27
C VAL A 488 -32.78 2.61 -13.07
N ARG A 489 -32.11 3.70 -12.63
CA ARG A 489 -32.71 5.04 -12.48
C ARG A 489 -33.27 5.55 -13.80
N ASP A 490 -32.50 5.47 -14.88
CA ASP A 490 -32.87 6.04 -16.18
C ASP A 490 -34.03 5.24 -16.81
N ALA A 491 -34.06 3.91 -16.63
CA ALA A 491 -35.21 3.06 -17.00
C ALA A 491 -36.46 3.31 -16.15
N LEU A 492 -36.31 3.62 -14.86
CA LEU A 492 -37.43 4.01 -13.98
C LEU A 492 -37.97 5.41 -14.31
N ALA A 493 -37.09 6.36 -14.65
CA ALA A 493 -37.47 7.69 -15.09
C ALA A 493 -38.32 7.62 -16.36
N LEU A 494 -37.88 6.85 -17.37
CA LEU A 494 -38.68 6.60 -18.59
C LEU A 494 -40.04 5.95 -18.31
N ALA A 495 -40.13 5.02 -17.35
CA ALA A 495 -41.39 4.40 -16.98
C ALA A 495 -42.36 5.40 -16.31
N ILE A 496 -41.85 6.30 -15.46
CA ILE A 496 -42.66 7.32 -14.78
C ILE A 496 -43.01 8.49 -15.71
N ASP A 497 -42.08 8.92 -16.56
CA ASP A 497 -42.35 9.94 -17.58
C ASP A 497 -43.41 9.46 -18.59
N SER A 498 -43.52 8.15 -18.85
CA SER A 498 -44.61 7.60 -19.67
C SER A 498 -46.00 7.80 -19.07
N MET A 499 -46.13 8.03 -17.76
CA MET A 499 -47.40 8.35 -17.09
C MET A 499 -47.85 9.80 -17.35
N ASN A 500 -46.96 10.67 -17.84
CA ASN A 500 -47.29 12.04 -18.25
C ASN A 500 -47.82 12.12 -19.70
N GLY A 501 -47.87 11.01 -20.42
CA GLY A 501 -48.37 10.89 -21.80
C GLY A 501 -49.83 10.43 -21.88
N ASP A 502 -50.18 9.78 -22.99
CA ASP A 502 -51.50 9.14 -23.16
C ASP A 502 -51.63 7.96 -22.18
N ALA A 503 -52.70 7.94 -21.38
CA ALA A 503 -52.99 6.90 -20.40
C ALA A 503 -53.11 5.49 -21.01
N ARG A 504 -53.33 5.35 -22.33
CA ARG A 504 -53.31 4.06 -23.04
C ARG A 504 -51.91 3.59 -23.44
N ALA A 505 -50.90 4.46 -23.38
CA ALA A 505 -49.50 4.17 -23.69
C ALA A 505 -48.59 4.14 -22.44
N ALA A 506 -49.13 4.48 -21.26
CA ALA A 506 -48.41 4.48 -20.00
C ALA A 506 -47.90 3.09 -19.62
N ILE A 507 -46.60 2.99 -19.30
CA ILE A 507 -45.89 1.75 -18.96
C ILE A 507 -46.05 1.40 -17.48
N ALA A 508 -46.26 2.41 -16.64
CA ALA A 508 -46.51 2.29 -15.21
C ALA A 508 -47.93 2.77 -14.86
N VAL A 509 -48.52 2.21 -13.81
CA VAL A 509 -49.90 2.50 -13.39
C VAL A 509 -49.94 2.76 -11.88
N THR A 510 -50.78 3.71 -11.45
CA THR A 510 -51.03 3.95 -10.03
C THR A 510 -51.92 2.86 -9.44
N VAL A 511 -51.53 2.33 -8.28
CA VAL A 511 -52.19 1.26 -7.53
C VAL A 511 -52.33 1.75 -6.08
N PRO A 512 -53.33 1.33 -5.27
CA PRO A 512 -53.51 1.88 -3.92
C PRO A 512 -52.29 1.84 -2.97
N ALA A 513 -51.28 1.01 -3.26
CA ALA A 513 -50.02 0.93 -2.51
C ALA A 513 -48.84 1.73 -3.11
N GLY A 514 -49.03 2.45 -4.23
CA GLY A 514 -47.99 3.25 -4.90
C GLY A 514 -48.01 3.15 -6.43
N VAL A 515 -46.84 3.15 -7.08
CA VAL A 515 -46.72 3.05 -8.54
C VAL A 515 -46.24 1.66 -8.94
N PHE A 516 -47.03 0.94 -9.74
CA PHE A 516 -46.68 -0.38 -10.26
C PHE A 516 -45.89 -0.26 -11.56
N VAL A 517 -44.74 -0.94 -11.64
CA VAL A 517 -43.91 -1.01 -12.85
C VAL A 517 -43.68 -2.48 -13.24
N PRO A 518 -44.02 -2.89 -14.48
CA PRO A 518 -43.88 -4.28 -14.93
C PRO A 518 -42.43 -4.68 -15.20
N LEU A 519 -42.07 -5.92 -14.85
CA LEU A 519 -40.70 -6.45 -14.96
C LEU A 519 -40.21 -6.56 -16.41
N ASP A 520 -41.13 -6.79 -17.36
CA ASP A 520 -40.79 -6.94 -18.78
C ASP A 520 -40.33 -5.63 -19.44
N HIS A 521 -40.60 -4.47 -18.83
CA HIS A 521 -40.01 -3.20 -19.26
C HIS A 521 -38.48 -3.23 -19.13
N PHE A 522 -37.95 -3.68 -17.98
CA PHE A 522 -36.51 -3.71 -17.73
C PHE A 522 -35.75 -4.67 -18.65
N LYS A 523 -36.38 -5.78 -19.04
CA LYS A 523 -35.83 -6.69 -20.08
C LYS A 523 -35.70 -5.97 -21.42
N ARG A 524 -36.71 -5.19 -21.83
CA ARG A 524 -36.67 -4.40 -23.08
C ARG A 524 -35.65 -3.26 -23.03
N SER A 525 -35.44 -2.67 -21.85
CA SER A 525 -34.38 -1.68 -21.59
C SER A 525 -32.97 -2.29 -21.43
N ASN A 526 -32.81 -3.61 -21.62
CA ASN A 526 -31.54 -4.33 -21.52
C ASN A 526 -30.87 -4.20 -20.12
N VAL A 527 -31.67 -4.28 -19.05
CA VAL A 527 -31.21 -4.22 -17.65
C VAL A 527 -31.53 -5.52 -16.92
N ASP A 528 -30.51 -6.15 -16.33
CA ASP A 528 -30.63 -7.43 -15.64
C ASP A 528 -31.58 -7.39 -14.44
N LEU A 529 -32.58 -8.27 -14.45
CA LEU A 529 -33.62 -8.34 -13.43
C LEU A 529 -33.10 -8.51 -11.98
N PRO A 530 -32.06 -9.33 -11.70
CA PRO A 530 -31.48 -9.42 -10.36
C PRO A 530 -30.82 -8.11 -9.91
N VAL A 531 -30.26 -7.33 -10.84
CA VAL A 531 -29.63 -6.03 -10.55
C VAL A 531 -30.69 -4.98 -10.22
N VAL A 532 -31.82 -4.97 -10.94
CA VAL A 532 -32.98 -4.11 -10.64
C VAL A 532 -33.52 -4.40 -9.24
N LEU A 533 -33.83 -5.67 -8.93
CA LEU A 533 -34.39 -6.06 -7.63
C LEU A 533 -33.43 -5.77 -6.46
N ARG A 534 -32.12 -5.98 -6.67
CA ARG A 534 -31.09 -5.66 -5.67
C ARG A 534 -30.95 -4.15 -5.47
N ALA A 535 -30.86 -3.36 -6.54
CA ALA A 535 -30.73 -1.91 -6.45
C ALA A 535 -31.96 -1.26 -5.80
N LEU A 536 -33.17 -1.77 -6.06
CA LEU A 536 -34.41 -1.31 -5.41
C LEU A 536 -34.50 -1.70 -3.93
N ALA A 537 -33.98 -2.87 -3.55
CA ALA A 537 -33.87 -3.28 -2.15
C ALA A 537 -32.84 -2.42 -1.39
N GLU A 538 -31.64 -2.22 -1.96
CA GLU A 538 -30.58 -1.39 -1.37
C GLU A 538 -30.96 0.10 -1.29
N ALA A 539 -31.81 0.59 -2.20
CA ALA A 539 -32.37 1.95 -2.16
C ALA A 539 -33.66 2.07 -1.31
N GLY A 540 -34.25 0.96 -0.86
CA GLY A 540 -35.50 0.94 -0.06
C GLY A 540 -36.76 1.44 -0.78
N MET A 541 -36.73 1.51 -2.12
CA MET A 541 -37.72 2.22 -2.94
C MET A 541 -39.02 1.45 -3.19
N ALA A 542 -38.98 0.12 -3.10
CA ALA A 542 -40.15 -0.74 -3.32
C ALA A 542 -40.81 -1.16 -2.00
N VAL A 543 -42.09 -1.54 -2.06
CA VAL A 543 -42.82 -2.17 -0.96
C VAL A 543 -42.31 -3.61 -0.77
N ALA A 544 -42.06 -4.00 0.49
CA ALA A 544 -41.47 -5.29 0.84
C ALA A 544 -41.94 -5.77 2.22
N ARG A 545 -42.42 -7.02 2.33
CA ARG A 545 -42.81 -7.63 3.62
C ARG A 545 -41.64 -8.02 4.52
N LYS A 546 -40.42 -8.12 3.99
CA LYS A 546 -39.18 -8.39 4.77
C LYS A 546 -38.03 -7.54 4.25
N ALA A 547 -37.19 -7.07 5.17
CA ALA A 547 -36.20 -5.98 5.00
C ALA A 547 -35.04 -6.21 3.99
N SER A 548 -35.11 -7.21 3.11
CA SER A 548 -34.02 -7.53 2.15
C SER A 548 -34.49 -8.12 0.80
N ARG A 549 -35.79 -8.21 0.51
CA ARG A 549 -36.31 -8.64 -0.80
C ARG A 549 -37.50 -7.78 -1.23
N VAL A 550 -37.46 -7.31 -2.48
CA VAL A 550 -38.60 -6.66 -3.14
C VAL A 550 -39.64 -7.73 -3.47
N ASP A 551 -40.89 -7.50 -3.09
CA ASP A 551 -42.00 -8.39 -3.45
C ASP A 551 -42.47 -8.08 -4.89
N THR A 552 -42.55 -9.13 -5.71
CA THR A 552 -43.12 -9.03 -7.06
C THR A 552 -44.60 -9.38 -7.02
N VAL A 553 -45.44 -8.46 -7.45
CA VAL A 553 -46.91 -8.57 -7.46
C VAL A 553 -47.38 -8.80 -8.89
N GLN A 554 -48.44 -9.58 -9.08
CA GLN A 554 -49.15 -9.64 -10.35
C GLN A 554 -50.23 -8.56 -10.38
N HIS A 555 -50.22 -7.72 -11.41
CA HIS A 555 -51.28 -6.75 -11.67
C HIS A 555 -51.75 -6.87 -13.11
N GLU A 556 -53.05 -6.72 -13.34
CA GLU A 556 -53.59 -6.69 -14.69
C GLU A 556 -53.32 -5.32 -15.33
N LEU A 557 -52.78 -5.32 -16.54
CA LEU A 557 -52.42 -4.12 -17.28
C LEU A 557 -52.79 -4.33 -18.75
N ALA A 558 -53.69 -3.48 -19.27
CA ALA A 558 -54.29 -3.61 -20.61
C ALA A 558 -54.95 -4.98 -20.91
N GLY A 559 -55.55 -5.64 -19.90
CA GLY A 559 -56.29 -6.90 -20.07
C GLY A 559 -55.42 -8.17 -20.03
N ALA A 560 -54.18 -8.07 -19.56
CA ALA A 560 -53.30 -9.21 -19.34
C ALA A 560 -52.63 -9.14 -17.94
N PRO A 561 -52.48 -10.27 -17.22
CA PRO A 561 -51.78 -10.29 -15.93
C PRO A 561 -50.26 -10.19 -16.14
N VAL A 562 -49.63 -9.16 -15.56
CA VAL A 562 -48.19 -8.90 -15.68
C VAL A 562 -47.54 -8.90 -14.29
N LEU A 563 -46.34 -9.48 -14.20
CA LEU A 563 -45.50 -9.42 -13.00
C LEU A 563 -44.74 -8.08 -12.95
N GLY A 564 -44.77 -7.41 -11.80
CA GLY A 564 -44.11 -6.13 -11.55
C GLY A 564 -43.76 -5.93 -10.08
N PHE A 565 -43.24 -4.76 -9.73
CA PHE A 565 -43.05 -4.32 -8.34
C PHE A 565 -43.76 -3.00 -8.10
N VAL A 566 -44.10 -2.72 -6.83
CA VAL A 566 -44.72 -1.46 -6.41
C VAL A 566 -43.68 -0.54 -5.78
N LEU A 567 -43.47 0.62 -6.39
CA LEU A 567 -42.67 1.72 -5.86
C LEU A 567 -43.49 2.50 -4.83
N LYS A 568 -42.86 2.88 -3.73
CA LYS A 568 -43.48 3.74 -2.71
C LYS A 568 -43.75 5.14 -3.30
N PRO A 569 -44.93 5.75 -3.05
CA PRO A 569 -45.31 7.03 -3.66
C PRO A 569 -44.35 8.19 -3.28
N GLN A 570 -43.69 8.10 -2.13
CA GLN A 570 -42.71 9.08 -1.64
C GLN A 570 -41.50 9.35 -2.57
N PHE A 571 -41.28 8.54 -3.60
CA PHE A 571 -40.19 8.72 -4.58
C PHE A 571 -40.68 9.28 -5.93
N VAL A 572 -41.94 9.66 -6.05
CA VAL A 572 -42.52 10.22 -7.28
C VAL A 572 -43.20 11.55 -6.97
N ARG A 573 -42.54 12.65 -7.34
CA ARG A 573 -43.07 14.01 -7.19
C ARG A 573 -44.25 14.20 -8.12
N GLY A 574 -45.37 14.68 -7.59
CA GLY A 574 -46.62 14.90 -8.34
C GLY A 574 -47.79 13.99 -7.91
N LEU A 575 -47.53 12.97 -7.09
CA LEU A 575 -48.56 12.23 -6.36
C LEU A 575 -48.78 12.88 -4.98
N ASP A 576 -50.04 13.05 -4.56
CA ASP A 576 -50.34 13.42 -3.17
C ASP A 576 -50.23 12.15 -2.29
N PRO A 577 -49.37 12.11 -1.26
CA PRO A 577 -49.27 10.96 -0.37
C PRO A 577 -50.55 10.67 0.43
N ALA A 578 -51.50 11.60 0.50
CA ALA A 578 -52.80 11.38 1.13
C ALA A 578 -53.71 10.39 0.34
N ASP A 579 -53.59 10.33 -0.98
CA ASP A 579 -54.43 9.47 -1.85
C ASP A 579 -54.12 7.96 -1.70
N PHE A 580 -52.99 7.62 -1.06
CA PHE A 580 -52.47 6.24 -0.95
C PHE A 580 -52.53 5.69 0.49
N ALA A 581 -53.23 6.37 1.40
CA ALA A 581 -53.26 6.02 2.82
C ALA A 581 -54.53 5.22 3.20
N THR A 582 -54.49 3.89 3.08
CA THR A 582 -55.32 2.99 3.92
C THR A 582 -54.57 1.69 4.25
N LEU A 583 -54.90 1.12 5.43
CA LEU A 583 -54.36 -0.12 6.00
C LEU A 583 -52.93 -0.06 6.57
N GLN A 584 -52.78 0.77 7.60
CA GLN A 584 -51.95 0.39 8.75
C GLN A 584 -52.86 0.19 9.97
N GLU A 585 -52.73 -0.98 10.60
CA GLU A 585 -53.28 -1.38 11.92
C GLU A 585 -54.82 -1.42 12.08
N ASP A 586 -55.37 -2.63 11.90
CA ASP A 586 -56.42 -3.16 12.78
C ASP A 586 -55.88 -4.43 13.45
N GLY A 587 -56.16 -4.60 14.75
CA GLY A 587 -55.52 -5.64 15.58
C GLY A 587 -56.51 -6.60 16.26
N HIS A 588 -55.98 -7.28 17.28
CA HIS A 588 -56.67 -8.13 18.27
C HIS A 588 -57.10 -9.56 17.88
N ALA A 589 -56.35 -10.50 18.49
CA ALA A 589 -56.83 -11.59 19.34
C ALA A 589 -58.03 -12.47 18.91
N GLY A 590 -57.78 -13.78 18.78
CA GLY A 590 -58.82 -14.81 18.79
C GLY A 590 -58.30 -16.24 18.60
N ALA A 591 -58.19 -16.97 19.72
CA ALA A 591 -57.89 -18.41 19.85
C ALA A 591 -56.48 -18.90 19.44
#